data_AF-A0A2S8ACM7-F1
#
_entry.id   AF-A0A2S8ACM7-F1
#
_cell.length_a   1.000
_cell.length_b   1.000
_cell.length_c   1.000
_cell.angle_alpha   90.00
_cell.angle_beta   90.00
_cell.angle_gamma   90.00
#
_symmetry.space_group_name_H-M   'P 1'
#
loop_
_entity.id
_entity.type
_entity.pdbx_description
1 polymer ?
#
loop_
_entity_poly.entity_id
_entity_poly.type
_entity_poly.pdbx_seq_one_letter_code
_entity_poly.pdbx_strand_id
1 'polypeptide(L)'
;MKLLHTADWNIDFFGYDQKEEHIFFLDWLEKMIKEQRVDIFDGPNPSAELQKIYYRFLREVTTENSNLQIVIIAGNHDSAGRLEAPNPLLEEMNVHIRGVVRKNKDGEIDNRQLFIPLSKDRKIEAWCIAIPYLRQGDYPNAESYAKGVSALYDQLHSELQQIKGKDLPIIVMGYLQATGSEVYKNDRSEQTIINGLECISPEVFDKSDIVYTALGHLYKAQRVSGYENVRYAGSPLPMSFSEKYYKQGAYLMKIEHNQLKDIKRLDFETLALLNKSAYVRSNLKISNKLLMKYKTRLET
;
A
#
# COMPACT_ATOMS: atom_id res chain seq x y z
N MET A 1 2.32 17.87 -4.32
CA MET A 1 2.36 16.48 -4.82
C MET A 1 0.97 15.81 -4.81
N LYS A 2 0.78 14.76 -5.60
CA LYS A 2 -0.40 13.88 -5.54
C LYS A 2 0.05 12.46 -5.23
N LEU A 3 -0.68 11.77 -4.37
CA LEU A 3 -0.36 10.40 -3.94
C LEU A 3 -1.57 9.49 -4.19
N LEU A 4 -1.32 8.23 -4.53
CA LEU A 4 -2.32 7.18 -4.59
C LEU A 4 -1.98 6.07 -3.59
N HIS A 5 -2.86 5.83 -2.63
CA HIS A 5 -2.70 4.78 -1.65
C HIS A 5 -3.66 3.63 -1.96
N THR A 6 -3.08 2.46 -2.21
CA THR A 6 -3.72 1.14 -2.29
C THR A 6 -2.92 0.16 -1.43
N ALA A 7 -3.49 -0.98 -1.06
CA ALA A 7 -2.85 -1.94 -0.17
C ALA A 7 -3.53 -3.30 -0.31
N ASP A 8 -2.95 -4.32 0.31
CA ASP A 8 -3.57 -5.63 0.53
C ASP A 8 -4.01 -6.30 -0.78
N TRP A 9 -3.20 -6.19 -1.85
CA TRP A 9 -3.54 -6.76 -3.14
C TRP A 9 -3.69 -8.27 -3.09
N ASN A 10 -2.98 -8.96 -2.19
CA ASN A 10 -3.11 -10.40 -1.96
C ASN A 10 -3.12 -11.20 -3.27
N ILE A 11 -2.06 -11.01 -4.05
CA ILE A 11 -2.01 -11.44 -5.45
C ILE A 11 -2.15 -12.97 -5.60
N ASP A 12 -1.95 -13.75 -4.53
CA ASP A 12 -2.23 -15.20 -4.47
C ASP A 12 -3.21 -15.51 -3.31
N PHE A 13 -4.49 -15.70 -3.64
CA PHE A 13 -5.53 -15.99 -2.65
C PHE A 13 -5.80 -17.49 -2.53
N PHE A 14 -5.21 -18.15 -1.52
CA PHE A 14 -5.55 -19.53 -1.09
C PHE A 14 -5.69 -20.56 -2.24
N GLY A 15 -4.89 -20.44 -3.31
CA GLY A 15 -4.93 -21.36 -4.45
C GLY A 15 -6.12 -21.22 -5.40
N TYR A 16 -6.95 -20.18 -5.26
CA TYR A 16 -7.95 -19.80 -6.26
C TYR A 16 -7.33 -18.89 -7.31
N ASP A 17 -7.57 -19.20 -8.59
CA ASP A 17 -7.10 -18.36 -9.69
C ASP A 17 -7.96 -17.09 -9.79
N GLN A 18 -7.43 -15.98 -9.28
CA GLN A 18 -8.00 -14.62 -9.42
C GLN A 18 -7.22 -13.77 -10.44
N LYS A 19 -6.50 -14.40 -11.36
CA LYS A 19 -5.63 -13.72 -12.33
C LYS A 19 -6.40 -12.70 -13.18
N GLU A 20 -7.62 -13.02 -13.60
CA GLU A 20 -8.45 -12.12 -14.39
C GLU A 20 -8.85 -10.88 -13.58
N GLU A 21 -9.23 -11.05 -12.33
CA GLU A 21 -9.57 -9.97 -11.41
C GLU A 21 -8.37 -9.06 -11.13
N HIS A 22 -7.19 -9.63 -10.90
CA HIS A 22 -5.97 -8.85 -10.72
C HIS A 22 -5.59 -8.07 -11.97
N ILE A 23 -5.63 -8.68 -13.15
CA ILE A 23 -5.36 -7.96 -14.41
C ILE A 23 -6.35 -6.82 -14.59
N PHE A 24 -7.64 -7.05 -14.32
CA PHE A 24 -8.65 -6.02 -14.44
C PHE A 24 -8.43 -4.85 -13.46
N PHE A 25 -8.04 -5.15 -12.23
CA PHE A 25 -7.65 -4.14 -11.26
C PHE A 25 -6.40 -3.37 -11.67
N LEU A 26 -5.35 -4.04 -12.13
CA LEU A 26 -4.10 -3.41 -12.56
C LEU A 26 -4.31 -2.51 -13.78
N ASP A 27 -5.15 -2.91 -14.73
CA ASP A 27 -5.52 -2.08 -15.88
C ASP A 27 -6.33 -0.84 -15.46
N TRP A 28 -7.25 -0.99 -14.48
CA TRP A 28 -7.94 0.15 -13.89
C TRP A 28 -6.96 1.10 -13.19
N LEU A 29 -6.02 0.55 -12.44
CA LEU A 29 -5.01 1.29 -11.70
C LEU A 29 -4.08 2.05 -12.64
N GLU A 30 -3.59 1.41 -13.71
CA GLU A 30 -2.80 2.01 -14.80
C GLU A 30 -3.52 3.24 -15.37
N LYS A 31 -4.81 3.11 -15.65
CA LYS A 31 -5.65 4.21 -16.13
C LYS A 31 -5.74 5.35 -15.12
N MET A 32 -5.97 5.05 -13.84
CA MET A 32 -6.01 6.07 -12.78
C MET A 32 -4.67 6.79 -12.62
N ILE A 33 -3.55 6.07 -12.69
CA ILE A 33 -2.20 6.64 -12.65
C ILE A 33 -1.99 7.62 -13.79
N LYS A 34 -2.35 7.22 -15.01
CA LYS A 34 -2.21 8.06 -16.20
C LYS A 34 -3.07 9.32 -16.15
N GLU A 35 -4.33 9.18 -15.72
CA GLU A 35 -5.27 10.30 -15.62
C GLU A 35 -4.91 11.26 -14.49
N GLN A 36 -4.36 10.75 -13.38
CA GLN A 36 -4.15 11.54 -12.16
C GLN A 36 -2.70 11.97 -11.91
N ARG A 37 -1.71 11.31 -12.54
CA ARG A 37 -0.25 11.46 -12.33
C ARG A 37 0.15 11.24 -10.87
N VAL A 38 0.11 10.00 -10.40
CA VAL A 38 0.11 9.66 -8.95
C VAL A 38 1.05 8.51 -8.61
N ASP A 39 1.69 8.61 -7.44
CA ASP A 39 2.60 7.61 -6.84
C ASP A 39 1.84 6.46 -6.14
N ILE A 40 2.37 5.23 -6.12
CA ILE A 40 1.64 4.00 -5.69
C ILE A 40 2.35 3.28 -4.54
N PHE A 41 1.58 2.58 -3.69
CA PHE A 41 2.07 1.68 -2.65
C PHE A 41 1.35 0.32 -2.61
N ASP A 42 2.00 -0.80 -2.24
CA ASP A 42 1.36 -2.15 -2.13
C ASP A 42 2.19 -3.31 -1.43
N GLY A 43 1.56 -4.50 -1.19
CA GLY A 43 2.06 -5.92 -1.00
C GLY A 43 0.89 -6.98 -1.11
N PRO A 44 1.02 -8.35 -1.15
CA PRO A 44 2.14 -9.31 -1.09
C PRO A 44 2.26 -10.46 -2.18
N ASN A 45 3.31 -11.30 -2.00
CA ASN A 45 3.94 -12.47 -2.68
C ASN A 45 3.12 -13.41 -3.61
N PRO A 46 3.29 -13.30 -4.94
CA PRO A 46 2.57 -14.11 -5.93
C PRO A 46 3.25 -15.38 -6.46
N SER A 47 2.49 -16.21 -7.20
CA SER A 47 3.02 -17.24 -8.12
C SER A 47 3.95 -16.64 -9.18
N ALA A 48 4.77 -17.45 -9.87
CA ALA A 48 5.70 -16.93 -10.89
C ALA A 48 4.98 -16.18 -12.04
N GLU A 49 3.79 -16.66 -12.44
CA GLU A 49 2.98 -15.98 -13.46
C GLU A 49 2.44 -14.63 -12.96
N LEU A 50 1.99 -14.58 -11.71
CA LEU A 50 1.48 -13.36 -11.11
C LEU A 50 2.61 -12.37 -10.81
N GLN A 51 3.81 -12.84 -10.48
CA GLN A 51 5.03 -12.03 -10.41
C GLN A 51 5.36 -11.42 -11.78
N LYS A 52 5.23 -12.19 -12.88
CA LYS A 52 5.40 -11.65 -14.24
C LYS A 52 4.39 -10.53 -14.51
N ILE A 53 3.12 -10.70 -14.13
CA ILE A 53 2.07 -9.67 -14.29
C ILE A 53 2.42 -8.42 -13.49
N TYR A 54 2.79 -8.57 -12.22
CA TYR A 54 3.17 -7.49 -11.33
C TYR A 54 4.39 -6.69 -11.85
N TYR A 55 5.49 -7.35 -12.21
CA TYR A 55 6.66 -6.64 -12.75
C TYR A 55 6.39 -6.02 -14.13
N ARG A 56 5.53 -6.64 -14.95
CA ARG A 56 5.09 -6.04 -16.21
C ARG A 56 4.31 -4.75 -15.94
N PHE A 57 3.37 -4.77 -15.00
CA PHE A 57 2.64 -3.58 -14.57
C PHE A 57 3.60 -2.48 -14.12
N LEU A 58 4.52 -2.77 -13.18
CA LEU A 58 5.51 -1.80 -12.72
C LEU A 58 6.30 -1.19 -13.87
N ARG A 59 6.75 -2.02 -14.82
CA ARG A 59 7.47 -1.57 -16.01
C ARG A 59 6.62 -0.67 -16.89
N GLU A 60 5.38 -1.05 -17.17
CA GLU A 60 4.48 -0.28 -18.03
C GLU A 60 4.16 1.08 -17.41
N VAL A 61 3.75 1.13 -16.14
CA VAL A 61 3.36 2.39 -15.49
C VAL A 61 4.54 3.35 -15.33
N THR A 62 5.72 2.87 -15.00
CA THR A 62 6.92 3.71 -14.85
C THR A 62 7.47 4.18 -16.20
N THR A 63 7.40 3.34 -17.25
CA THR A 63 7.79 3.74 -18.61
C THR A 63 6.85 4.82 -19.17
N GLU A 64 5.54 4.70 -18.92
CA GLU A 64 4.55 5.70 -19.38
C GLU A 64 4.57 6.98 -18.54
N ASN A 65 5.10 6.94 -17.32
CA ASN A 65 5.08 8.04 -16.37
C ASN A 65 6.49 8.23 -15.76
N SER A 66 7.38 8.94 -16.45
CA SER A 66 8.79 9.12 -16.02
C SER A 66 8.98 9.80 -14.67
N ASN A 67 7.95 10.50 -14.17
CA ASN A 67 7.97 11.20 -12.88
C ASN A 67 7.26 10.42 -11.77
N LEU A 68 6.77 9.21 -12.07
CA LEU A 68 6.13 8.33 -11.11
C LEU A 68 7.18 7.79 -10.14
N GLN A 69 6.89 7.87 -8.85
CA GLN A 69 7.61 7.13 -7.82
C GLN A 69 6.67 6.08 -7.24
N ILE A 70 7.18 4.86 -7.02
CA ILE A 70 6.42 3.78 -6.40
C ILE A 70 7.18 3.36 -5.16
N VAL A 71 6.49 3.22 -4.04
CA VAL A 71 7.10 2.77 -2.79
C VAL A 71 6.27 1.61 -2.26
N ILE A 72 6.87 0.49 -1.93
CA ILE A 72 6.17 -0.78 -1.68
C ILE A 72 6.66 -1.30 -0.34
N ILE A 73 5.74 -1.73 0.53
CA ILE A 73 6.10 -2.31 1.83
C ILE A 73 5.61 -3.75 1.90
N ALA A 74 6.43 -4.63 2.47
CA ALA A 74 6.01 -6.02 2.65
C ALA A 74 4.93 -6.13 3.75
N GLY A 75 3.87 -6.88 3.47
CA GLY A 75 2.86 -7.28 4.45
C GLY A 75 3.23 -8.51 5.28
N ASN A 76 2.32 -8.96 6.14
CA ASN A 76 2.52 -10.17 6.96
C ASN A 76 2.56 -11.47 6.12
N HIS A 77 1.91 -11.47 4.96
CA HIS A 77 1.88 -12.61 4.03
C HIS A 77 3.05 -12.62 3.03
N ASP A 78 3.93 -11.63 3.07
CA ASP A 78 5.06 -11.51 2.16
C ASP A 78 6.29 -12.31 2.56
N SER A 79 6.97 -12.85 1.55
CA SER A 79 8.38 -13.21 1.65
C SER A 79 9.23 -11.95 1.48
N ALA A 80 9.47 -11.24 2.59
CA ALA A 80 10.18 -9.96 2.64
C ALA A 80 11.47 -9.91 1.82
N GLY A 81 12.37 -10.88 2.00
CA GLY A 81 13.65 -10.92 1.28
C GLY A 81 13.48 -11.19 -0.23
N ARG A 82 12.47 -11.98 -0.62
CA ARG A 82 12.14 -12.23 -2.04
C ARG A 82 11.55 -10.99 -2.70
N LEU A 83 10.69 -10.25 -1.97
CA LEU A 83 10.10 -9.02 -2.46
C LEU A 83 11.14 -7.91 -2.65
N GLU A 84 12.16 -7.83 -1.78
CA GLU A 84 13.28 -6.88 -1.92
C GLU A 84 14.36 -7.30 -2.93
N ALA A 85 14.46 -8.59 -3.27
CA ALA A 85 15.49 -9.11 -4.18
C ALA A 85 15.68 -8.32 -5.50
N PRO A 86 14.62 -7.85 -6.19
CA PRO A 86 14.75 -7.07 -7.42
C PRO A 86 15.06 -5.57 -7.21
N ASN A 87 15.21 -5.07 -5.97
CA ASN A 87 15.49 -3.65 -5.70
C ASN A 87 16.64 -3.06 -6.55
N PRO A 88 17.78 -3.75 -6.77
CA PRO A 88 18.85 -3.22 -7.61
C PRO A 88 18.43 -2.87 -9.04
N LEU A 89 17.36 -3.49 -9.57
CA LEU A 89 16.80 -3.19 -10.88
C LEU A 89 15.64 -2.18 -10.79
N LEU A 90 14.81 -2.29 -9.76
CA LEU A 90 13.60 -1.50 -9.58
C LEU A 90 13.88 -0.05 -9.17
N GLU A 91 14.96 0.19 -8.42
CA GLU A 91 15.35 1.54 -8.00
C GLU A 91 15.72 2.42 -9.21
N GLU A 92 16.25 1.84 -10.29
CA GLU A 92 16.49 2.56 -11.56
C GLU A 92 15.18 3.03 -12.23
N MET A 93 14.07 2.36 -11.92
CA MET A 93 12.72 2.69 -12.40
C MET A 93 11.93 3.55 -11.40
N ASN A 94 12.60 4.09 -10.38
CA ASN A 94 11.99 4.86 -9.29
C ASN A 94 10.96 4.04 -8.48
N VAL A 95 11.17 2.73 -8.38
CA VAL A 95 10.37 1.81 -7.56
C VAL A 95 11.21 1.35 -6.37
N HIS A 96 10.73 1.62 -5.16
CA HIS A 96 11.45 1.38 -3.91
C HIS A 96 10.69 0.36 -3.07
N ILE A 97 11.28 -0.80 -2.80
CA ILE A 97 10.63 -1.81 -1.95
C ILE A 97 11.33 -1.87 -0.59
N ARG A 98 10.54 -1.91 0.49
CA ARG A 98 10.98 -2.17 1.86
C ARG A 98 10.24 -3.37 2.42
N GLY A 99 10.95 -4.46 2.62
CA GLY A 99 10.40 -5.70 3.17
C GLY A 99 11.10 -6.20 4.42
N VAL A 100 12.40 -5.96 4.54
CA VAL A 100 13.21 -6.47 5.66
C VAL A 100 13.66 -5.30 6.52
N VAL A 101 13.45 -5.36 7.83
CA VAL A 101 14.08 -4.42 8.77
C VAL A 101 15.51 -4.89 9.02
N ARG A 102 16.50 -4.19 8.47
CA ARG A 102 17.92 -4.57 8.61
C ARG A 102 18.49 -4.04 9.92
N LYS A 103 19.55 -4.70 10.36
CA LYS A 103 20.36 -4.29 11.51
C LYS A 103 21.74 -3.86 11.04
N ASN A 104 22.28 -2.82 11.68
CA ASN A 104 23.64 -2.39 11.48
C ASN A 104 24.63 -3.38 12.15
N LYS A 105 25.93 -3.07 12.08
CA LYS A 105 26.98 -3.95 12.64
C LYS A 105 26.89 -4.12 14.15
N ASP A 106 26.25 -3.19 14.83
CA ASP A 106 26.07 -3.18 16.28
C ASP A 106 24.78 -3.90 16.70
N GLY A 107 24.02 -4.43 15.74
CA GLY A 107 22.77 -5.15 15.98
C GLY A 107 21.55 -4.24 16.21
N GLU A 108 21.72 -2.92 16.01
CA GLU A 108 20.62 -1.94 16.09
C GLU A 108 19.92 -1.82 14.74
N ILE A 109 18.67 -1.38 14.74
CA ILE A 109 17.89 -1.19 13.50
C ILE A 109 18.54 -0.11 12.64
N ASP A 110 18.76 -0.40 11.36
CA ASP A 110 19.21 0.58 10.37
C ASP A 110 18.03 1.43 9.89
N ASN A 111 17.68 2.44 10.67
CA ASN A 111 16.56 3.35 10.42
C ASN A 111 16.62 4.02 9.05
N ARG A 112 17.82 4.31 8.54
CA ARG A 112 18.00 4.99 7.24
C ARG A 112 17.43 4.18 6.08
N GLN A 113 17.43 2.85 6.20
CA GLN A 113 16.79 1.99 5.21
C GLN A 113 15.30 2.29 5.09
N LEU A 114 14.62 2.66 6.18
CA LEU A 114 13.17 2.89 6.21
C LEU A 114 12.79 4.29 5.69
N PHE A 115 13.76 5.17 5.42
CA PHE A 115 13.51 6.50 4.87
C PHE A 115 13.62 6.49 3.34
N ILE A 116 12.57 6.97 2.67
CA ILE A 116 12.55 7.13 1.21
C ILE A 116 12.24 8.59 0.89
N PRO A 117 13.16 9.32 0.22
CA PRO A 117 12.85 10.66 -0.26
C PRO A 117 11.84 10.57 -1.41
N LEU A 118 10.72 11.29 -1.29
CA LEU A 118 9.73 11.42 -2.35
C LEU A 118 10.10 12.61 -3.21
N SER A 119 10.52 12.34 -4.44
CA SER A 119 11.13 13.33 -5.31
C SER A 119 10.37 13.49 -6.62
N LYS A 120 10.23 14.75 -7.05
CA LYS A 120 9.72 15.10 -8.36
C LYS A 120 10.73 15.97 -9.07
N ASP A 121 11.04 15.65 -10.32
CA ASP A 121 12.04 16.37 -11.12
C ASP A 121 13.39 16.53 -10.39
N ARG A 122 13.83 15.48 -9.68
CA ARG A 122 15.05 15.41 -8.83
C ARG A 122 15.07 16.33 -7.61
N LYS A 123 13.93 16.93 -7.24
CA LYS A 123 13.77 17.69 -6.01
C LYS A 123 12.94 16.90 -5.01
N ILE A 124 13.44 16.76 -3.79
CA ILE A 124 12.69 16.15 -2.69
C ILE A 124 11.53 17.09 -2.33
N GLU A 125 10.30 16.59 -2.43
CA GLU A 125 9.07 17.30 -2.06
C GLU A 125 8.47 16.78 -0.74
N ALA A 126 8.84 15.56 -0.32
CA ALA A 126 8.42 14.96 0.94
C ALA A 126 9.37 13.81 1.33
N TRP A 127 9.20 13.26 2.53
CA TRP A 127 9.83 12.02 2.95
C TRP A 127 8.79 10.96 3.29
N CYS A 128 9.11 9.71 3.00
CA CYS A 128 8.31 8.56 3.39
C CYS A 128 9.06 7.75 4.45
N ILE A 129 8.41 7.50 5.59
CA ILE A 129 8.82 6.46 6.54
C ILE A 129 8.09 5.18 6.12
N ALA A 130 8.76 4.31 5.36
CA ALA A 130 8.19 3.12 4.74
C ALA A 130 8.45 1.88 5.61
N ILE A 131 7.54 1.59 6.54
CA ILE A 131 7.71 0.48 7.49
C ILE A 131 6.94 -0.77 7.00
N PRO A 132 7.63 -1.90 6.73
CA PRO A 132 6.96 -3.16 6.43
C PRO A 132 6.25 -3.73 7.66
N TYR A 133 5.57 -4.86 7.50
CA TYR A 133 5.08 -5.64 8.61
C TYR A 133 6.23 -6.02 9.55
N LEU A 134 6.11 -5.60 10.80
CA LEU A 134 7.14 -5.79 11.82
C LEU A 134 6.97 -7.13 12.52
N ARG A 135 8.00 -7.97 12.48
CA ARG A 135 8.08 -9.24 13.22
C ARG A 135 8.78 -9.01 14.56
N GLN A 136 8.73 -10.01 15.43
CA GLN A 136 9.46 -9.96 16.70
C GLN A 136 10.96 -9.72 16.45
N GLY A 137 11.50 -8.66 17.05
CA GLY A 137 12.91 -8.27 16.90
C GLY A 137 13.17 -7.21 15.81
N ASP A 138 12.14 -6.80 15.07
CA ASP A 138 12.18 -5.71 14.08
C ASP A 138 11.88 -4.32 14.69
N TYR A 139 11.69 -4.26 16.00
CA TYR A 139 11.42 -3.03 16.76
C TYR A 139 12.23 -3.03 18.06
N PRO A 140 12.46 -1.85 18.68
CA PRO A 140 13.17 -1.76 19.96
C PRO A 140 12.56 -2.64 21.05
N ASN A 141 13.41 -3.23 21.89
CA ASN A 141 12.95 -4.02 23.03
C ASN A 141 12.07 -3.18 23.95
N ALA A 142 10.87 -3.67 24.23
CA ALA A 142 9.87 -3.01 25.06
C ALA A 142 9.02 -4.06 25.80
N GLU A 143 8.23 -3.60 26.77
CA GLU A 143 7.34 -4.46 27.58
C GLU A 143 6.24 -5.15 26.76
N SER A 144 5.87 -4.58 25.60
CA SER A 144 4.86 -5.14 24.71
C SER A 144 5.18 -4.80 23.25
N TYR A 145 4.59 -5.56 22.32
CA TYR A 145 4.64 -5.27 20.88
C TYR A 145 4.23 -3.82 20.61
N ALA A 146 3.08 -3.39 21.13
CA ALA A 146 2.56 -2.05 20.88
C ALA A 146 3.52 -0.94 21.32
N LYS A 147 4.13 -1.07 22.51
CA LYS A 147 5.13 -0.11 23.00
C LYS A 147 6.40 -0.12 22.14
N GLY A 148 6.86 -1.28 21.71
CA GLY A 148 8.04 -1.41 20.86
C GLY A 148 7.84 -0.79 19.48
N VAL A 149 6.71 -1.05 18.84
CA VAL A 149 6.34 -0.45 17.56
C VAL A 149 6.16 1.07 17.69
N SER A 150 5.46 1.56 18.73
CA SER A 150 5.35 3.01 18.96
C SER A 150 6.72 3.67 19.15
N ALA A 151 7.61 3.05 19.93
CA ALA A 151 8.97 3.53 20.12
C ALA A 151 9.76 3.58 18.81
N LEU A 152 9.58 2.59 17.92
CA LEU A 152 10.20 2.59 16.59
C LEU A 152 9.73 3.80 15.77
N TYR A 153 8.42 4.05 15.68
CA TYR A 153 7.89 5.20 14.94
C TYR A 153 8.38 6.54 15.51
N ASP A 154 8.40 6.69 16.84
CA ASP A 154 8.92 7.90 17.49
C ASP A 154 10.42 8.09 17.22
N GLN A 155 11.21 7.02 17.27
CA GLN A 155 12.64 7.04 16.95
C GLN A 155 12.86 7.44 15.49
N LEU A 156 12.12 6.83 14.55
CA LEU A 156 12.20 7.12 13.12
C LEU A 156 11.80 8.56 12.80
N HIS A 157 10.71 9.05 13.38
CA HIS A 157 10.29 10.44 13.22
C HIS A 157 11.37 11.40 13.73
N SER A 158 11.91 11.15 14.92
CA SER A 158 12.94 11.98 15.55
C SER A 158 14.23 12.02 14.75
N GLU A 159 14.68 10.88 14.22
CA GLU A 159 15.87 10.82 13.36
C GLU A 159 15.63 11.50 12.02
N LEU A 160 14.46 11.26 11.41
CA LEU A 160 14.11 11.88 10.13
C LEU A 160 14.07 13.42 10.25
N GLN A 161 13.62 13.99 11.38
CA GLN A 161 13.68 15.44 11.62
C GLN A 161 15.08 16.02 11.43
N GLN A 162 16.13 15.27 11.77
CA GLN A 162 17.50 15.75 11.70
C GLN A 162 18.03 15.82 10.27
N ILE A 163 17.45 15.06 9.34
CA ILE A 163 17.96 14.92 7.97
C ILE A 163 17.01 15.45 6.89
N LYS A 164 15.70 15.53 7.16
CA LYS A 164 14.69 15.76 6.12
C LYS A 164 14.71 17.16 5.49
N GLY A 165 15.44 18.11 6.08
CA GLY A 165 15.40 19.53 5.69
C GLY A 165 14.18 20.27 6.28
N LYS A 166 14.25 21.60 6.34
CA LYS A 166 13.15 22.40 6.90
C LYS A 166 11.88 22.29 6.04
N ASP A 167 10.74 22.23 6.72
CA ASP A 167 9.39 22.29 6.16
C ASP A 167 8.98 21.15 5.22
N LEU A 168 9.75 20.09 5.01
CA LEU A 168 9.29 18.96 4.18
C LEU A 168 8.28 18.08 4.96
N PRO A 169 7.12 17.73 4.35
CA PRO A 169 6.12 16.89 4.96
C PRO A 169 6.56 15.43 4.99
N ILE A 170 6.00 14.68 5.93
CA ILE A 170 6.25 13.26 6.12
C ILE A 170 5.00 12.47 5.74
N ILE A 171 5.19 11.44 4.93
CA ILE A 171 4.26 10.35 4.71
C ILE A 171 4.74 9.17 5.56
N VAL A 172 3.82 8.52 6.25
CA VAL A 172 4.12 7.29 6.97
C VAL A 172 3.41 6.15 6.27
N MET A 173 4.08 5.02 6.16
CA MET A 173 3.44 3.76 5.81
C MET A 173 3.64 2.75 6.93
N GLY A 174 2.64 1.91 7.13
CA GLY A 174 2.72 0.81 8.07
C GLY A 174 1.79 -0.33 7.67
N TYR A 175 2.21 -1.55 7.96
CA TYR A 175 1.35 -2.73 7.84
C TYR A 175 1.12 -3.29 9.24
N LEU A 176 0.01 -2.88 9.87
CA LEU A 176 -0.29 -3.14 11.28
C LEU A 176 -1.79 -2.99 11.55
N GLN A 177 -2.24 -3.44 12.72
CA GLN A 177 -3.59 -3.15 13.20
C GLN A 177 -3.55 -1.96 14.18
N ALA A 178 -4.38 -0.96 13.92
CA ALA A 178 -4.50 0.23 14.76
C ALA A 178 -5.72 0.14 15.70
N THR A 179 -5.61 0.71 16.89
CA THR A 179 -6.72 0.76 17.86
C THR A 179 -7.92 1.50 17.26
N GLY A 180 -9.12 1.00 17.53
CA GLY A 180 -10.38 1.58 17.04
C GLY A 180 -10.69 1.30 15.56
N SER A 181 -9.93 0.42 14.91
CA SER A 181 -10.24 -0.04 13.55
C SER A 181 -11.45 -0.97 13.54
N GLU A 182 -12.29 -0.85 12.53
CA GLU A 182 -13.40 -1.76 12.27
C GLU A 182 -12.87 -3.05 11.65
N VAL A 183 -13.11 -4.15 12.35
CA VAL A 183 -12.76 -5.51 11.94
C VAL A 183 -14.03 -6.35 11.93
N TYR A 184 -14.22 -7.19 10.91
CA TYR A 184 -15.39 -8.04 10.84
C TYR A 184 -15.19 -9.27 11.74
N LYS A 185 -15.97 -9.40 12.83
CA LYS A 185 -15.76 -10.41 13.89
C LYS A 185 -15.73 -11.88 13.44
N ASN A 186 -16.28 -12.19 12.26
CA ASN A 186 -16.34 -13.56 11.72
C ASN A 186 -15.39 -13.77 10.52
N ASP A 187 -14.60 -12.77 10.18
CA ASP A 187 -13.61 -12.88 9.12
C ASP A 187 -12.30 -13.39 9.70
N ARG A 188 -11.79 -14.50 9.16
CA ARG A 188 -10.51 -15.12 9.55
C ARG A 188 -9.42 -14.86 8.51
N SER A 189 -9.75 -14.20 7.40
CA SER A 189 -8.81 -13.90 6.32
C SER A 189 -7.86 -12.77 6.71
N GLU A 190 -8.36 -11.80 7.46
CA GLU A 190 -7.57 -10.89 8.27
C GLU A 190 -7.06 -11.74 9.46
N GLN A 191 -5.76 -12.03 9.54
CA GLN A 191 -5.16 -12.61 10.76
C GLN A 191 -5.19 -11.55 11.87
N THR A 192 -6.37 -11.30 12.39
CA THR A 192 -6.60 -10.31 13.43
C THR A 192 -5.90 -10.77 14.68
N ILE A 193 -5.18 -9.84 15.29
CA ILE A 193 -4.42 -10.07 16.51
C ILE A 193 -5.37 -10.63 17.59
N ILE A 194 -5.02 -11.79 18.13
CA ILE A 194 -5.78 -12.44 19.21
C ILE A 194 -5.83 -11.47 20.41
N ASN A 195 -7.04 -11.09 20.82
CA ASN A 195 -7.34 -10.26 21.99
C ASN A 195 -6.88 -8.80 21.99
N GLY A 196 -6.51 -8.20 20.84
CA GLY A 196 -6.25 -6.76 20.74
C GLY A 196 -5.04 -6.22 21.51
N LEU A 197 -4.22 -7.10 22.11
CA LEU A 197 -3.04 -6.75 22.91
C LEU A 197 -1.87 -6.17 22.09
N GLU A 198 -1.95 -6.23 20.76
CA GLU A 198 -0.90 -5.77 19.85
C GLU A 198 -1.37 -4.63 18.92
N CYS A 199 -2.56 -4.06 19.16
CA CYS A 199 -3.03 -2.89 18.41
C CYS A 199 -2.18 -1.64 18.72
N ILE A 200 -1.90 -0.85 17.68
CA ILE A 200 -1.11 0.39 17.80
C ILE A 200 -2.03 1.60 17.94
N SER A 201 -1.77 2.45 18.93
CA SER A 201 -2.51 3.72 19.07
C SER A 201 -2.21 4.64 17.87
N PRO A 202 -3.23 5.21 17.20
CA PRO A 202 -3.01 6.13 16.09
C PRO A 202 -2.35 7.45 16.51
N GLU A 203 -2.29 7.75 17.81
CA GLU A 203 -1.56 8.91 18.37
C GLU A 203 -0.07 8.92 17.97
N VAL A 204 0.51 7.75 17.68
CA VAL A 204 1.89 7.66 17.17
C VAL A 204 2.09 8.43 15.85
N PHE A 205 1.00 8.60 15.09
CA PHE A 205 0.97 9.35 13.84
C PHE A 205 0.55 10.82 14.01
N ASP A 206 0.18 11.24 15.22
CA ASP A 206 -0.29 12.60 15.52
C ASP A 206 0.89 13.57 15.72
N LYS A 207 1.64 13.77 14.63
CA LYS A 207 2.73 14.74 14.55
C LYS A 207 2.39 15.76 13.48
N SER A 208 2.63 17.04 13.75
CA SER A 208 2.19 18.16 12.91
C SER A 208 2.67 18.12 11.45
N ASP A 209 3.76 17.40 11.19
CA ASP A 209 4.39 17.29 9.88
C ASP A 209 4.16 15.92 9.21
N ILE A 210 3.51 14.97 9.90
CA ILE A 210 2.97 13.76 9.28
C ILE A 210 1.64 14.12 8.62
N VAL A 211 1.68 14.34 7.31
CA VAL A 211 0.52 14.81 6.56
C VAL A 211 -0.40 13.68 6.13
N TYR A 212 0.12 12.44 6.08
CA TYR A 212 -0.66 11.26 5.75
C TYR A 212 -0.01 9.97 6.25
N THR A 213 -0.82 9.05 6.74
CA THR A 213 -0.42 7.69 7.13
C THR A 213 -1.20 6.68 6.29
N ALA A 214 -0.47 5.94 5.45
CA ALA A 214 -0.95 4.87 4.59
C ALA A 214 -0.82 3.52 5.32
N LEU A 215 -1.94 3.00 5.83
CA LEU A 215 -1.98 1.68 6.46
C LEU A 215 -2.51 0.60 5.51
N GLY A 216 -1.87 -0.57 5.54
CA GLY A 216 -2.41 -1.86 5.07
C GLY A 216 -2.67 -2.81 6.23
N HIS A 217 -3.12 -4.04 5.96
CA HIS A 217 -3.48 -5.15 6.86
C HIS A 217 -4.99 -5.42 6.97
N LEU A 218 -5.81 -4.37 6.91
CA LEU A 218 -7.27 -4.49 6.98
C LEU A 218 -7.88 -4.29 5.60
N TYR A 219 -8.72 -5.23 5.19
CA TYR A 219 -9.34 -5.26 3.87
C TYR A 219 -10.48 -4.26 3.75
N LYS A 220 -11.03 -3.80 4.88
CA LYS A 220 -11.97 -2.67 4.89
C LYS A 220 -11.24 -1.34 4.81
N ALA A 221 -11.57 -0.60 3.76
CA ALA A 221 -11.22 0.81 3.66
C ALA A 221 -11.89 1.67 4.73
N GLN A 222 -11.09 2.41 5.50
CA GLN A 222 -11.61 3.18 6.63
C GLN A 222 -10.65 4.26 7.13
N ARG A 223 -11.22 5.22 7.86
CA ARG A 223 -10.49 6.15 8.75
C ARG A 223 -10.19 5.45 10.06
N VAL A 224 -9.09 5.79 10.70
CA VAL A 224 -8.71 5.20 12.00
C VAL A 224 -9.04 6.18 13.12
N SER A 225 -9.90 5.78 14.05
CA SER A 225 -10.19 6.52 15.30
C SER A 225 -10.40 8.03 15.15
N GLY A 226 -11.10 8.45 14.09
CA GLY A 226 -11.40 9.86 13.82
C GLY A 226 -10.27 10.67 13.16
N TYR A 227 -9.09 10.10 12.95
CA TYR A 227 -7.99 10.75 12.24
C TYR A 227 -8.25 10.75 10.73
N GLU A 228 -8.35 11.95 10.14
CA GLU A 228 -8.63 12.10 8.71
C GLU A 228 -7.46 11.69 7.81
N ASN A 229 -6.23 11.85 8.31
CA ASN A 229 -4.98 11.57 7.61
C ASN A 229 -4.45 10.15 7.85
N VAL A 230 -5.10 9.32 8.69
CA VAL A 230 -4.71 7.92 8.93
C VAL A 230 -5.77 7.00 8.30
N ARG A 231 -5.37 6.21 7.30
CA ARG A 231 -6.32 5.42 6.49
C ARG A 231 -5.82 4.00 6.26
N TYR A 232 -6.75 3.06 6.30
CA TYR A 232 -6.61 1.81 5.56
C TYR A 232 -7.16 1.99 4.16
N ALA A 233 -6.39 1.64 3.12
CA ALA A 233 -6.89 1.66 1.75
C ALA A 233 -7.95 0.57 1.50
N GLY A 234 -7.84 -0.54 2.23
CA GLY A 234 -8.61 -1.76 1.98
C GLY A 234 -8.07 -2.53 0.78
N SER A 235 -8.49 -3.79 0.67
CA SER A 235 -8.12 -4.65 -0.44
C SER A 235 -8.77 -4.17 -1.75
N PRO A 236 -8.09 -4.32 -2.90
CA PRO A 236 -8.66 -4.00 -4.20
C PRO A 236 -9.64 -5.07 -4.68
N LEU A 237 -9.60 -6.27 -4.09
CA LEU A 237 -10.47 -7.40 -4.38
C LEU A 237 -11.05 -7.94 -3.07
N PRO A 238 -12.30 -8.45 -3.07
CA PRO A 238 -12.85 -9.08 -1.88
C PRO A 238 -12.09 -10.37 -1.57
N MET A 239 -11.46 -10.42 -0.38
CA MET A 239 -10.68 -11.57 0.11
C MET A 239 -11.54 -12.54 0.92
N SER A 240 -12.79 -12.18 1.22
CA SER A 240 -13.71 -13.06 1.93
C SER A 240 -15.16 -12.79 1.54
N PHE A 241 -16.07 -13.70 1.89
CA PHE A 241 -17.50 -13.48 1.68
C PHE A 241 -18.06 -12.34 2.55
N SER A 242 -17.42 -12.04 3.69
CA SER A 242 -17.81 -10.91 4.57
C SER A 242 -17.60 -9.57 3.87
N GLU A 243 -16.64 -9.48 2.95
CA GLU A 243 -16.25 -8.26 2.25
C GLU A 243 -17.14 -7.93 1.04
N LYS A 244 -18.19 -8.70 0.78
CA LYS A 244 -19.09 -8.52 -0.37
C LYS A 244 -19.62 -7.09 -0.54
N TYR A 245 -19.77 -6.35 0.56
CA TYR A 245 -20.30 -4.97 0.55
C TYR A 245 -19.22 -3.90 0.75
N TYR A 246 -17.94 -4.29 0.83
CA TYR A 246 -16.87 -3.32 0.89
C TYR A 246 -16.73 -2.66 -0.48
N LYS A 247 -16.44 -1.35 -0.45
CA LYS A 247 -16.10 -0.61 -1.66
C LYS A 247 -14.60 -0.75 -1.89
N GLN A 248 -14.21 -1.50 -2.91
CA GLN A 248 -12.81 -1.63 -3.31
C GLN A 248 -12.33 -0.36 -4.02
N GLY A 249 -11.01 -0.15 -4.04
CA GLY A 249 -10.42 0.99 -4.73
C GLY A 249 -9.17 1.53 -4.06
N ALA A 250 -8.88 2.80 -4.30
CA ALA A 250 -7.70 3.49 -3.79
C ALA A 250 -8.03 4.89 -3.29
N TYR A 251 -7.17 5.46 -2.45
CA TYR A 251 -7.26 6.86 -2.04
C TYR A 251 -6.33 7.73 -2.88
N LEU A 252 -6.88 8.74 -3.52
CA LEU A 252 -6.15 9.84 -4.13
C LEU A 252 -6.04 10.98 -3.14
N MET A 253 -4.82 11.45 -2.89
CA MET A 253 -4.57 12.58 -2.01
C MET A 253 -3.82 13.68 -2.74
N LYS A 254 -4.08 14.91 -2.30
CA LYS A 254 -3.38 16.10 -2.76
C LYS A 254 -2.71 16.77 -1.57
N ILE A 255 -1.40 16.94 -1.66
CA ILE A 255 -0.61 17.66 -0.67
C ILE A 255 -0.09 18.94 -1.31
N GLU A 256 -0.39 20.08 -0.67
CA GLU A 256 0.07 21.40 -1.09
C GLU A 256 0.51 22.20 0.12
N HIS A 257 1.61 22.94 -0.01
CA HIS A 257 2.20 23.71 1.09
C HIS A 257 2.39 22.84 2.35
N ASN A 258 2.87 21.61 2.14
CA ASN A 258 3.20 20.65 3.21
C ASN A 258 1.99 20.28 4.08
N GLN A 259 0.79 20.32 3.51
CA GLN A 259 -0.46 19.94 4.17
C GLN A 259 -1.32 19.07 3.25
N LEU A 260 -2.03 18.10 3.83
CA LEU A 260 -3.08 17.37 3.13
C LEU A 260 -4.25 18.32 2.83
N LYS A 261 -4.51 18.56 1.55
CA LYS A 261 -5.57 19.47 1.08
C LYS A 261 -6.83 18.75 0.64
N ASP A 262 -6.67 17.57 0.05
CA ASP A 262 -7.79 16.79 -0.43
C ASP A 262 -7.50 15.30 -0.29
N ILE A 263 -8.54 14.53 0.01
CA ILE A 263 -8.53 13.08 0.02
C ILE A 263 -9.83 12.56 -0.60
N LYS A 264 -9.68 11.90 -1.74
CA LYS A 264 -10.78 11.36 -2.52
C LYS A 264 -10.62 9.85 -2.64
N ARG A 265 -11.70 9.10 -2.46
CA ARG A 265 -11.70 7.68 -2.83
C ARG A 265 -12.01 7.52 -4.31
N LEU A 266 -11.20 6.71 -4.99
CA LEU A 266 -11.43 6.22 -6.33
C LEU A 266 -12.01 4.82 -6.19
N ASP A 267 -13.33 4.69 -6.36
CA ASP A 267 -14.02 3.41 -6.25
C ASP A 267 -13.67 2.53 -7.47
N PHE A 268 -13.34 1.27 -7.21
CA PHE A 268 -13.10 0.23 -8.20
C PHE A 268 -14.28 -0.75 -8.19
N GLU A 269 -14.93 -0.92 -9.34
CA GLU A 269 -16.03 -1.89 -9.50
C GLU A 269 -15.45 -3.26 -9.87
N THR A 270 -15.50 -4.20 -8.94
CA THR A 270 -14.91 -5.54 -9.14
C THR A 270 -15.67 -6.38 -10.16
N LEU A 271 -14.97 -7.30 -10.86
CA LEU A 271 -15.59 -8.24 -11.81
C LEU A 271 -16.68 -9.11 -11.17
N ALA A 272 -16.54 -9.46 -9.88
CA ALA A 272 -17.52 -10.25 -9.14
C ALA A 272 -18.90 -9.55 -9.02
N LEU A 273 -18.91 -8.21 -8.91
CA LEU A 273 -20.13 -7.41 -8.94
C LEU A 273 -20.71 -7.32 -10.36
N LEU A 274 -19.83 -7.19 -11.37
CA LEU A 274 -20.20 -7.12 -12.78
C LEU A 274 -20.79 -8.45 -13.30
N ASN A 275 -20.33 -9.59 -12.80
CA ASN A 275 -20.81 -10.92 -13.19
C ASN A 275 -22.17 -11.31 -12.57
N LYS A 276 -22.59 -10.69 -11.46
CA LYS A 276 -23.90 -10.95 -10.83
C LYS A 276 -25.08 -10.28 -11.54
N SER A 277 -24.83 -9.42 -12.51
CA SER A 277 -25.89 -8.75 -13.25
C SER A 277 -25.74 -9.00 -14.74
N ALA A 278 -26.49 -10.00 -15.24
CA ALA A 278 -26.78 -10.13 -16.67
C ALA A 278 -27.31 -8.80 -17.28
N TYR A 279 -27.88 -7.94 -16.44
CA TYR A 279 -28.33 -6.58 -16.76
C TYR A 279 -27.18 -5.58 -17.04
N VAL A 280 -26.03 -5.69 -16.34
CA VAL A 280 -24.91 -4.75 -16.48
C VAL A 280 -24.05 -5.09 -17.71
N ARG A 281 -23.94 -6.37 -18.09
CA ARG A 281 -23.33 -6.77 -19.38
C ARG A 281 -24.01 -6.11 -20.60
N SER A 282 -25.30 -5.79 -20.49
CA SER A 282 -26.06 -5.13 -21.57
C SER A 282 -25.98 -3.60 -21.55
N ASN A 283 -25.64 -2.99 -20.41
CA ASN A 283 -25.69 -1.53 -20.21
C ASN A 283 -24.33 -0.85 -20.02
N LEU A 284 -23.29 -1.59 -19.61
CA LEU A 284 -21.92 -1.09 -19.72
C LEU A 284 -21.49 -1.27 -21.18
N LYS A 285 -21.34 -0.15 -21.90
CA LYS A 285 -20.51 -0.09 -23.10
C LYS A 285 -19.02 -0.31 -22.74
N ILE A 286 -18.68 -1.42 -22.08
CA ILE A 286 -17.33 -1.95 -22.14
C ILE A 286 -17.20 -2.40 -23.59
N SER A 287 -16.60 -1.56 -24.44
CA SER A 287 -16.50 -1.88 -25.86
C SER A 287 -15.80 -3.24 -25.99
N ASN A 288 -16.30 -4.11 -26.86
CA ASN A 288 -15.68 -5.39 -27.22
C ASN A 288 -14.18 -5.25 -27.56
N LYS A 289 -13.71 -4.04 -27.87
CA LYS A 289 -12.31 -3.69 -28.10
C LYS A 289 -11.43 -3.74 -26.83
N LEU A 290 -11.96 -3.35 -25.66
CA LEU A 290 -11.25 -3.53 -24.39
C LEU A 290 -11.15 -5.04 -24.13
N LEU A 291 -12.28 -5.79 -24.16
CA LEU A 291 -12.31 -7.25 -23.96
C LEU A 291 -11.44 -8.05 -24.94
N MET A 292 -11.33 -7.62 -26.20
CA MET A 292 -10.40 -8.23 -27.16
C MET A 292 -8.94 -7.92 -26.84
N LYS A 293 -8.62 -6.67 -26.49
CA LYS A 293 -7.26 -6.31 -26.04
C LYS A 293 -6.87 -7.09 -24.77
N TYR A 294 -7.85 -7.34 -23.88
CA TYR A 294 -7.71 -8.18 -22.68
C TYR A 294 -7.36 -9.64 -23.01
N LYS A 295 -8.03 -10.27 -23.99
CA LYS A 295 -7.71 -11.65 -24.41
C LYS A 295 -6.33 -11.75 -25.06
N THR A 296 -5.95 -10.79 -25.89
CA THR A 296 -4.63 -10.79 -26.54
C THR A 296 -3.48 -10.62 -25.54
N ARG A 297 -3.69 -9.89 -24.42
CA ARG A 297 -2.67 -9.65 -23.37
C ARG A 297 -2.46 -10.85 -22.43
N LEU A 298 -3.40 -11.80 -22.39
CA LEU A 298 -3.29 -13.07 -21.67
C LEU A 298 -2.47 -14.12 -22.45
N GLU A 299 -2.43 -14.01 -23.78
CA GLU A 299 -1.78 -14.96 -24.70
C GLU A 299 -0.32 -14.60 -25.04
N THR A 300 0.18 -13.43 -24.60
CA THR A 300 1.56 -12.93 -24.80
C THR A 300 2.25 -12.54 -23.49
#